data_AF-A0A238XMQ6-F1
#
_entry.id   AF-A0A238XMQ6-F1
#
_cell.length_a   1.000
_cell.length_b   1.000
_cell.length_c   1.000
_cell.angle_alpha   90.00
_cell.angle_beta   90.00
_cell.angle_gamma   90.00
#
_symmetry.space_group_name_H-M   'P 1'
#
loop_
_entity.id
_entity.type
_entity.pdbx_description
1 polymer ?
#
loop_
_entity_poly.entity_id
_entity_poly.type
_entity_poly.pdbx_seq_one_letter_code
_entity_poly.pdbx_strand_id
1 'polypeptide(L)'
;MLPSPQRPFQRIKGAGNTPGLRINEDASSGRTEILGFLRAWSALVADECSVRKPAGQDCGPMASFLLEHLDWLLAHPAAGDFDEEIYALTAHVLEIADSAPRQCEIGPCVRPGCDARLYVVVSASSGKHEVHCKKGHVWQANQWLRLYRQIQGA
;
A
#
# COMPACT_ATOMS: atom_id res chain seq x y z
N MET A 1 -20.14 -22.33 39.97
CA MET A 1 -20.63 -21.39 38.94
C MET A 1 -20.03 -20.02 39.24
N LEU A 2 -19.11 -19.55 38.40
CA LEU A 2 -18.52 -18.20 38.46
C LEU A 2 -18.94 -17.44 37.19
N PRO A 3 -19.27 -16.14 37.24
CA PRO A 3 -19.64 -15.39 36.06
C PRO A 3 -18.41 -15.01 35.22
N SER A 4 -18.52 -15.17 33.90
CA SER A 4 -17.52 -14.73 32.92
C SER A 4 -17.40 -13.20 32.88
N PRO A 5 -16.18 -12.63 32.79
CA PRO A 5 -16.02 -11.23 32.43
C PRO A 5 -16.22 -11.06 30.93
N GLN A 6 -17.32 -10.43 30.53
CA GLN A 6 -17.48 -9.97 29.15
C GLN A 6 -16.50 -8.82 28.90
N ARG A 7 -15.47 -9.07 28.09
CA ARG A 7 -14.65 -7.99 27.54
C ARG A 7 -15.54 -7.16 26.59
N PRO A 8 -15.71 -5.86 26.79
CA PRO A 8 -16.38 -5.05 25.80
C PRO A 8 -15.50 -5.05 24.55
N PHE A 9 -16.05 -5.52 23.43
CA PHE A 9 -15.45 -5.27 22.12
C PHE A 9 -15.45 -3.76 21.90
N GLN A 10 -14.29 -3.15 22.14
CA GLN A 10 -14.10 -1.73 21.91
C GLN A 10 -14.00 -1.53 20.40
N ARG A 11 -15.12 -1.16 19.78
CA ARG A 11 -15.16 -0.73 18.38
C ARG A 11 -14.30 0.52 18.25
N ILE A 12 -13.10 0.38 17.71
CA ILE A 12 -12.30 1.54 17.27
C ILE A 12 -13.08 2.14 16.12
N LYS A 13 -13.73 3.28 16.36
CA LYS A 13 -14.20 4.14 15.26
C LYS A 13 -12.95 4.49 14.48
N GLY A 14 -12.84 3.93 13.27
CA GLY A 14 -11.77 4.27 12.33
C GLY A 14 -11.62 5.77 12.32
N ALA A 15 -10.36 6.21 12.36
CA ALA A 15 -9.96 7.60 12.31
C ALA A 15 -10.88 8.30 11.31
N GLY A 16 -11.73 9.18 11.85
CA GLY A 16 -12.68 9.93 11.06
C GLY A 16 -11.91 10.58 9.93
N ASN A 17 -12.53 10.57 8.75
CA ASN A 17 -12.24 11.42 7.60
C ASN A 17 -11.43 12.65 8.02
N THR A 18 -10.11 12.50 8.09
CA THR A 18 -9.20 13.57 8.47
C THR A 18 -9.03 14.31 7.16
N PRO A 19 -9.59 15.52 7.01
CA PRO A 19 -9.61 16.18 5.72
C PRO A 19 -8.14 16.38 5.27
N GLY A 20 -7.68 15.57 4.32
CA GLY A 20 -6.32 15.64 3.77
C GLY A 20 -5.56 14.33 3.65
N LEU A 21 -5.85 13.28 4.43
CA LEU A 21 -5.13 12.00 4.33
C LEU A 21 -5.93 10.99 3.50
N ARG A 22 -5.65 10.92 2.19
CA ARG A 22 -6.17 9.85 1.33
C ARG A 22 -5.25 8.64 1.45
N ILE A 23 -5.50 7.78 2.43
CA ILE A 23 -4.85 6.48 2.52
C ILE A 23 -5.42 5.61 1.38
N ASN A 24 -4.53 4.93 0.64
CA ASN A 24 -4.96 3.89 -0.28
C ASN A 24 -5.34 2.67 0.56
N GLU A 25 -6.64 2.48 0.78
CA GLU A 25 -7.19 1.38 1.58
C GLU A 25 -6.82 0.02 0.98
N ASP A 26 -6.88 -0.13 -0.35
CA ASP A 26 -6.49 -1.35 -1.06
C ASP A 26 -5.01 -1.68 -0.81
N ALA A 27 -4.12 -0.69 -0.94
CA ALA A 27 -2.70 -0.87 -0.66
C ALA A 27 -2.41 -1.21 0.82
N SER A 28 -3.23 -0.67 1.74
CA SER A 28 -3.11 -0.99 3.16
C SER A 28 -3.59 -2.41 3.47
N SER A 29 -4.65 -2.88 2.81
CA SER A 29 -5.11 -4.26 2.86
C SER A 29 -4.05 -5.21 2.32
N GLY A 30 -3.56 -4.97 1.10
CA GLY A 30 -2.52 -5.80 0.47
C GLY A 30 -1.24 -5.89 1.32
N ARG A 31 -0.83 -4.80 1.98
CA ARG A 31 0.30 -4.86 2.93
C ARG A 31 0.00 -5.76 4.15
N THR A 32 -1.24 -5.73 4.64
CA THR A 32 -1.66 -6.56 5.78
C THR A 32 -1.67 -8.04 5.39
N GLU A 33 -2.15 -8.36 4.19
CA GLU A 33 -2.15 -9.72 3.62
C GLU A 33 -0.72 -10.26 3.45
N ILE A 34 0.20 -9.46 2.90
CA ILE A 34 1.62 -9.81 2.80
C ILE A 34 2.21 -10.16 4.18
N LEU A 35 1.94 -9.34 5.19
CA LEU A 35 2.41 -9.61 6.55
C LEU A 35 1.78 -10.88 7.14
N GLY A 36 0.51 -11.15 6.83
CA GLY A 36 -0.18 -12.38 7.24
C GLY A 36 0.51 -13.62 6.67
N PHE A 37 0.69 -13.65 5.35
CA PHE A 37 1.40 -14.72 4.63
C PHE A 37 2.80 -14.95 5.21
N LEU A 38 3.62 -13.89 5.26
CA LEU A 38 5.00 -14.01 5.71
C LEU A 38 5.10 -14.49 7.16
N ARG A 39 4.19 -14.06 8.04
CA ARG A 39 4.15 -14.52 9.44
C ARG A 39 3.74 -15.98 9.56
N ALA A 40 2.71 -16.40 8.84
CA ALA A 40 2.22 -17.77 8.88
C ALA A 40 3.31 -18.75 8.45
N TRP A 41 3.92 -18.51 7.30
CA TRP A 41 4.97 -19.36 6.77
C TRP A 41 6.27 -19.28 7.59
N SER A 42 6.63 -18.10 8.11
CA SER A 42 7.80 -17.99 8.99
C SER A 42 7.60 -18.73 10.30
N ALA A 43 6.37 -18.78 10.81
CA ALA A 43 6.04 -19.54 12.00
C ALA A 43 6.13 -21.05 11.73
N LEU A 44 5.56 -21.53 10.62
CA LEU A 44 5.62 -22.93 10.22
C LEU A 44 7.08 -23.41 10.09
N VAL A 45 7.91 -22.68 9.36
CA VAL A 45 9.34 -23.01 9.19
C VAL A 45 10.06 -23.01 10.54
N ALA A 46 9.85 -21.98 11.37
CA ALA A 46 10.53 -21.89 12.67
C ALA A 46 10.13 -23.05 13.61
N ASP A 47 8.85 -23.39 13.62
CA ASP A 47 8.31 -24.41 14.51
C ASP A 47 8.74 -25.83 14.05
N GLU A 48 8.73 -26.12 12.74
CA GLU A 48 9.09 -27.44 12.21
C GLU A 48 10.60 -27.67 12.04
N CYS A 49 11.36 -26.66 11.60
CA CYS A 49 12.81 -26.75 11.52
C CYS A 49 13.50 -26.54 12.88
N SER A 50 12.75 -26.21 13.94
CA SER A 50 13.28 -25.86 15.26
C SER A 50 14.33 -24.73 15.22
N VAL A 51 14.14 -23.76 14.33
CA VAL A 51 15.02 -22.60 14.16
C VAL A 51 14.44 -21.35 14.82
N ARG A 52 15.28 -20.35 15.05
CA ARG A 52 14.83 -19.08 15.62
C ARG A 52 13.99 -18.31 14.59
N LYS A 53 12.85 -17.76 15.02
CA LYS A 53 12.03 -16.85 14.22
C LYS A 53 12.83 -15.62 13.76
N PRO A 54 12.48 -15.03 12.60
CA PRO A 54 13.15 -13.83 12.08
C PRO A 54 13.20 -12.71 13.12
N ALA A 55 14.32 -11.97 13.12
CA ALA A 55 14.58 -10.92 14.11
C ALA A 55 13.62 -9.73 14.02
N GLY A 56 12.98 -9.53 12.87
CA GLY A 56 11.99 -8.49 12.62
C GLY A 56 10.63 -9.04 12.18
N GLN A 57 9.57 -8.28 12.43
CA GLN A 57 8.18 -8.61 12.06
C GLN A 57 7.69 -7.82 10.83
N ASP A 58 8.63 -7.26 10.09
CA ASP A 58 8.43 -6.53 8.83
C ASP A 58 8.65 -7.46 7.63
N CYS A 59 8.15 -7.06 6.45
CA CYS A 59 8.17 -7.91 5.27
C CYS A 59 9.59 -8.35 4.88
N GLY A 60 10.57 -7.45 4.94
CA GLY A 60 11.96 -7.74 4.54
C GLY A 60 12.59 -8.88 5.34
N PRO A 61 12.74 -8.75 6.67
CA PRO A 61 13.32 -9.80 7.51
C PRO A 61 12.61 -11.16 7.40
N MET A 62 11.28 -11.17 7.28
CA MET A 62 10.53 -12.42 7.13
C MET A 62 10.72 -13.04 5.74
N ALA A 63 10.70 -12.24 4.68
CA ALA A 63 10.98 -12.73 3.33
C ALA A 63 12.40 -13.31 3.22
N SER A 64 13.40 -12.62 3.78
CA SER A 64 14.78 -13.14 3.83
C SER A 64 14.86 -14.47 4.57
N PHE A 65 14.19 -14.59 5.72
CA PHE A 65 14.13 -15.84 6.48
C PHE A 65 13.50 -16.99 5.68
N LEU A 66 12.40 -16.74 4.95
CA LEU A 66 11.78 -17.76 4.10
C LEU A 66 12.68 -18.15 2.92
N LEU A 67 13.39 -17.19 2.32
CA LEU A 67 14.35 -17.46 1.25
C LEU A 67 15.51 -18.34 1.73
N GLU A 68 16.01 -18.12 2.95
CA GLU A 68 17.05 -18.96 3.56
C GLU A 68 16.59 -20.42 3.78
N HIS A 69 15.28 -20.65 3.88
CA HIS A 69 14.69 -21.97 4.10
C HIS A 69 13.88 -22.48 2.90
N LEU A 70 14.08 -21.88 1.72
CA LEU A 70 13.29 -22.17 0.53
C LEU A 70 13.40 -23.65 0.12
N ASP A 71 14.60 -24.23 0.17
CA ASP A 71 14.80 -25.64 -0.17
C ASP A 71 13.99 -26.57 0.76
N TRP A 72 13.88 -26.22 2.04
CA TRP A 72 13.05 -26.97 2.98
C TRP A 72 11.55 -26.81 2.66
N LEU A 73 11.10 -25.58 2.38
CA LEU A 73 9.71 -25.30 1.99
C LEU A 73 9.31 -26.06 0.72
N LEU A 74 10.19 -26.13 -0.28
CA LEU A 74 9.94 -26.85 -1.53
C LEU A 74 9.91 -28.37 -1.36
N ALA A 75 10.54 -28.90 -0.31
CA ALA A 75 10.47 -30.32 0.06
C ALA A 75 9.33 -30.65 1.03
N HIS A 76 8.68 -29.64 1.62
CA HIS A 76 7.62 -29.82 2.60
C HIS A 76 6.31 -30.29 1.94
N PRO A 77 5.49 -31.14 2.60
CA PRO A 77 4.21 -31.61 2.03
C PRO A 77 3.25 -30.50 1.61
N ALA A 78 3.32 -29.33 2.25
CA ALA A 78 2.51 -28.14 1.92
C ALA A 78 3.15 -27.22 0.87
N ALA A 79 4.18 -27.67 0.13
CA ALA A 79 4.83 -26.85 -0.90
C ALA A 79 3.86 -26.34 -1.98
N GLY A 80 2.85 -27.16 -2.34
CA GLY A 80 1.79 -26.75 -3.26
C GLY A 80 0.94 -25.61 -2.71
N ASP A 81 0.54 -25.69 -1.44
CA ASP A 81 -0.21 -24.63 -0.78
C ASP A 81 0.62 -23.33 -0.70
N PHE A 82 1.92 -23.43 -0.43
CA PHE A 82 2.83 -22.28 -0.43
C PHE A 82 2.88 -21.60 -1.80
N ASP A 83 3.05 -22.38 -2.88
CA ASP A 83 3.13 -21.86 -4.26
C ASP A 83 1.82 -21.21 -4.70
N GLU A 84 0.69 -21.86 -4.44
CA GLU A 84 -0.63 -21.31 -4.75
C GLU A 84 -0.90 -20.00 -4.00
N GLU A 85 -0.59 -19.96 -2.69
CA GLU A 85 -0.85 -18.79 -1.86
C GLU A 85 0.08 -17.62 -2.23
N ILE A 86 1.38 -17.85 -2.46
CA ILE A 86 2.30 -16.79 -2.87
C ILE A 86 1.98 -16.26 -4.27
N TYR A 87 1.56 -17.14 -5.19
CA TYR A 87 1.11 -16.74 -6.52
C TYR A 87 -0.14 -15.86 -6.45
N ALA A 88 -1.17 -16.31 -5.73
CA ALA A 88 -2.42 -15.57 -5.58
C ALA A 88 -2.20 -14.20 -4.91
N LEU A 89 -1.41 -14.17 -3.84
CA LEU A 89 -1.06 -12.94 -3.13
C LEU A 89 -0.30 -11.96 -4.04
N THR A 90 0.69 -12.46 -4.78
CA THR A 90 1.50 -11.61 -5.67
C THR A 90 0.65 -11.04 -6.80
N ALA A 91 -0.20 -11.85 -7.42
CA ALA A 91 -1.13 -11.39 -8.45
C ALA A 91 -2.05 -10.29 -7.93
N HIS A 92 -2.68 -10.51 -6.77
CA HIS A 92 -3.58 -9.53 -6.16
C HIS A 92 -2.88 -8.21 -5.80
N VAL A 93 -1.70 -8.28 -5.18
CA VAL A 93 -0.94 -7.07 -4.80
C VAL A 93 -0.43 -6.32 -6.03
N LEU A 94 -0.03 -7.03 -7.09
CA LEU A 94 0.39 -6.39 -8.33
C LEU A 94 -0.78 -5.67 -9.02
N GLU A 95 -1.99 -6.22 -8.99
CA GLU A 95 -3.19 -5.50 -9.48
C GLU A 95 -3.43 -4.20 -8.70
N ILE A 96 -3.24 -4.23 -7.38
CA ILE A 96 -3.36 -3.03 -6.53
C ILE A 96 -2.24 -2.02 -6.86
N ALA A 97 -1.01 -2.49 -7.04
CA ALA A 97 0.15 -1.64 -7.33
C ALA A 97 0.12 -1.05 -8.75
N ASP A 98 -0.38 -1.81 -9.72
CA ASP A 98 -0.49 -1.45 -11.14
C ASP A 98 -1.81 -0.74 -11.47
N SER A 99 -2.57 -0.33 -10.44
CA SER A 99 -3.65 0.63 -10.58
C SER A 99 -3.12 1.87 -11.31
N ALA A 100 -3.50 2.01 -12.59
CA ALA A 100 -3.02 3.01 -13.53
C ALA A 100 -2.87 4.41 -12.88
N PRO A 101 -1.85 5.20 -13.28
CA PRO A 101 -1.57 6.51 -12.69
C PRO A 101 -2.86 7.31 -12.48
N ARG A 102 -3.23 7.51 -11.22
CA ARG A 102 -4.51 8.15 -10.89
C ARG A 102 -4.36 9.64 -11.22
N GLN A 103 -5.06 10.08 -12.25
CA GLN A 103 -5.21 11.50 -12.56
C GLN A 103 -6.24 12.11 -11.60
N CYS A 104 -5.79 12.99 -10.73
CA CYS A 104 -6.65 13.75 -9.82
C CYS A 104 -6.88 15.14 -10.37
N GLU A 105 -8.13 15.52 -10.67
CA GLU A 105 -8.49 16.89 -11.03
C GLU A 105 -8.43 17.79 -9.78
N ILE A 106 -7.68 18.89 -9.86
CA ILE A 106 -7.48 19.80 -8.71
C ILE A 106 -8.08 21.20 -8.91
N GLY A 107 -8.61 21.50 -10.10
CA GLY A 107 -9.28 22.78 -10.37
C GLY A 107 -9.09 23.31 -11.79
N PRO A 108 -9.54 24.54 -12.08
CA PRO A 108 -9.31 25.21 -13.37
C PRO A 108 -7.85 25.63 -13.54
N CYS A 109 -7.41 25.75 -14.78
CA CYS A 109 -6.08 26.26 -15.11
C CYS A 109 -5.95 27.75 -14.75
N VAL A 110 -4.89 28.11 -14.03
CA VAL A 110 -4.61 29.49 -13.62
C VAL A 110 -3.99 30.36 -14.72
N ARG A 111 -3.81 29.82 -15.94
CA ARG A 111 -3.26 30.57 -17.08
C ARG A 111 -4.37 31.41 -17.72
N PRO A 112 -4.16 32.72 -17.93
CA PRO A 112 -5.14 33.57 -18.61
C PRO A 112 -5.52 33.01 -19.98
N GLY A 113 -6.82 32.95 -20.26
CA GLY A 113 -7.35 32.42 -21.52
C GLY A 113 -7.35 30.89 -21.64
N CYS A 114 -6.98 30.17 -20.58
CA CYS A 114 -7.03 28.71 -20.56
C CYS A 114 -8.25 28.22 -19.76
N ASP A 115 -9.16 27.53 -20.45
CA ASP A 115 -10.37 26.90 -19.90
C ASP A 115 -10.16 25.44 -19.44
N ALA A 116 -8.95 24.90 -19.63
CA ALA A 116 -8.65 23.51 -19.27
C ALA A 116 -8.60 23.30 -17.75
N ARG A 117 -8.80 22.05 -17.33
CA ARG A 117 -8.62 21.62 -15.94
C ARG A 117 -7.19 21.19 -15.65
N LEU A 118 -6.77 21.37 -14.41
CA LEU A 118 -5.50 20.92 -13.84
C LEU A 118 -5.63 19.52 -13.27
N TYR A 119 -4.62 18.70 -13.52
CA TYR A 119 -4.51 17.33 -13.08
C TYR A 119 -3.16 17.07 -12.44
N VAL A 120 -3.14 16.22 -11.43
CA VAL A 120 -1.92 15.60 -10.89
C VAL A 120 -1.95 14.14 -11.25
N VAL A 121 -0.84 13.64 -11.81
CA VAL A 121 -0.64 12.19 -11.95
C VAL A 121 0.02 11.68 -10.68
N VAL A 122 -0.71 10.87 -9.93
CA VAL A 122 -0.17 10.14 -8.79
C VAL A 122 0.20 8.75 -9.31
N SER A 123 1.50 8.48 -9.42
CA SER A 123 2.01 7.13 -9.68
C SER A 123 2.97 6.73 -8.57
N ALA A 124 2.97 5.45 -8.20
CA ALA A 124 3.86 4.91 -7.18
C ALA A 124 5.34 4.88 -7.62
N SER A 125 5.60 4.91 -8.93
CA SER A 125 6.92 4.69 -9.53
C SER A 125 7.59 5.97 -10.05
N SER A 126 6.84 7.03 -10.33
CA SER A 126 7.40 8.29 -10.81
C SER A 126 7.64 9.24 -9.64
N GLY A 127 8.90 9.34 -9.17
CA GLY A 127 9.32 10.40 -8.25
C GLY A 127 9.19 11.84 -8.79
N LYS A 128 8.57 12.00 -9.96
CA LYS A 128 8.19 13.29 -10.56
C LYS A 128 6.75 13.60 -10.19
N HIS A 129 6.57 14.52 -9.26
CA HIS A 129 5.29 15.08 -8.91
C HIS A 129 5.08 16.38 -9.71
N GLU A 130 4.40 16.28 -10.86
CA GLU A 130 4.06 17.42 -11.71
C GLU A 130 2.55 17.62 -11.76
N VAL A 131 2.12 18.89 -11.77
CA VAL A 131 0.74 19.26 -12.10
C VAL A 131 0.73 19.70 -13.55
N HIS A 132 -0.27 19.28 -14.33
CA HIS A 132 -0.43 19.74 -15.70
C HIS A 132 -1.89 20.05 -16.03
N CYS A 133 -2.12 20.90 -17.04
CA CYS A 133 -3.44 20.97 -17.68
C CYS A 133 -3.46 20.19 -18.99
N LYS A 134 -4.65 19.81 -19.47
CA LYS A 134 -4.83 19.13 -20.77
C LYS A 134 -4.32 19.93 -21.98
N LYS A 135 -4.10 21.24 -21.82
CA LYS A 135 -3.54 22.13 -22.85
C LYS A 135 -2.00 22.28 -22.75
N GLY A 136 -1.33 21.50 -21.91
CA GLY A 136 0.14 21.38 -21.90
C GLY A 136 0.90 22.32 -20.95
N HIS A 137 0.21 23.11 -20.12
CA HIS A 137 0.89 23.85 -19.06
C HIS A 137 1.32 22.90 -17.94
N VAL A 138 2.55 23.03 -17.44
CA VAL A 138 3.13 22.18 -16.41
C VAL A 138 3.65 23.02 -15.25
N TRP A 139 3.46 22.53 -14.02
CA TRP A 139 4.00 23.10 -12.79
C TRP A 139 4.83 22.07 -12.04
N GLN A 140 6.08 22.43 -11.79
CA GLN A 140 7.05 21.66 -11.02
C GLN A 140 6.74 21.76 -9.51
N ALA A 141 7.21 20.80 -8.72
CA ALA A 141 6.93 20.71 -7.28
C ALA A 141 7.20 22.02 -6.50
N ASN A 142 8.28 22.73 -6.85
CA ASN A 142 8.64 24.02 -6.24
C ASN A 142 7.67 25.17 -6.57
N GLN A 143 6.78 25.01 -7.55
CA GLN A 143 5.79 26.00 -7.96
C GLN A 143 4.40 25.75 -7.34
N TRP A 144 4.22 24.62 -6.65
CA TRP A 144 2.90 24.16 -6.19
C TRP A 144 2.28 25.07 -5.13
N LEU A 145 3.06 25.61 -4.20
CA LEU A 145 2.54 26.57 -3.21
C LEU A 145 1.99 27.85 -3.85
N ARG A 146 2.66 28.33 -4.92
CA ARG A 146 2.18 29.48 -5.68
C ARG A 146 0.93 29.14 -6.47
N LEU A 147 0.90 27.97 -7.10
CA LEU A 147 -0.26 27.46 -7.83
C LEU A 147 -1.47 27.31 -6.89
N TYR A 148 -1.31 26.73 -5.72
CA TYR A 148 -2.38 26.56 -4.72
C TYR A 148 -3.02 27.90 -4.35
N ARG A 149 -2.21 28.94 -4.09
CA ARG A 149 -2.73 30.29 -3.79
C ARG A 149 -3.51 30.88 -4.97
N GLN A 150 -3.10 30.62 -6.20
CA GLN A 150 -3.80 31.09 -7.40
C GLN A 150 -5.14 30.36 -7.61
N ILE A 151 -5.21 29.07 -7.26
CA ILE A 151 -6.45 28.29 -7.31
C ILE A 151 -7.45 28.76 -6.23
N GLN A 152 -6.97 29.06 -5.02
CA GLN A 152 -7.82 29.52 -3.90
C GLN A 152 -8.31 30.97 -4.06
N GLY A 153 -7.61 31.77 -4.88
CA GLY A 153 -7.95 33.17 -5.13
C GLY A 153 -8.72 33.40 -6.44
N ALA A 154 -9.11 32.34 -7.14
CA ALA A 154 -9.89 32.37 -8.38
C ALA A 154 -11.32 31.87 -8.13
#